data_AF-A0A9Q2FMC8-F1
#
_entry.id   AF-A0A9Q2FMC8-F1
#
_cell.length_a   1.000
_cell.length_b   1.000
_cell.length_c   1.000
_cell.angle_alpha   90.00
_cell.angle_beta   90.00
_cell.angle_gamma   90.00
#
_symmetry.space_group_name_H-M   'P 1'
#
loop_
_entity.id
_entity.type
_entity.pdbx_description
1 polymer ?
#
loop_
_entity_poly.entity_id
_entity_poly.type
_entity_poly.pdbx_seq_one_letter_code
_entity_poly.pdbx_strand_id
1 'polypeptide(L)'
;MKTETVHIRISPEEQERLKRNAGPRRLSVWCRRVLLNELAGGISIAQELLALRQELSAIGNNLNQIARRLNTGEQVEIASKIPELDDIKARINRALRRVR
;
A
#
# COMPACT_ATOMS: atom_id res chain seq x y z
N MET A 1 29.40 16.42 14.75
CA MET A 1 29.09 16.83 16.14
C MET A 1 27.76 17.59 16.14
N LYS A 2 26.92 17.48 17.18
CA LYS A 2 25.68 18.26 17.29
C LYS A 2 26.00 19.52 18.10
N THR A 3 25.88 20.69 17.49
CA THR A 3 26.32 21.98 18.08
C THR A 3 25.15 22.87 18.49
N GLU A 4 24.04 22.81 17.76
CA GLU A 4 22.86 23.65 17.98
C GLU A 4 21.86 23.04 18.98
N THR A 5 21.16 23.90 19.71
CA THR A 5 20.15 23.53 20.71
C THR A 5 18.79 24.14 20.38
N VAL A 6 17.71 23.37 20.62
CA VAL A 6 16.32 23.82 20.47
C VAL A 6 15.68 23.91 21.85
N HIS A 7 15.13 25.08 22.20
CA HIS A 7 14.43 25.30 23.46
C HIS A 7 12.92 25.27 23.23
N ILE A 8 12.20 24.41 23.96
CA ILE A 8 10.74 24.29 23.90
C ILE A 8 10.21 24.47 25.32
N ARG A 9 9.35 25.46 25.53
CA ARG A 9 8.64 25.62 26.81
C ARG A 9 7.48 24.63 26.85
N ILE A 10 7.35 23.92 27.95
CA ILE A 10 6.31 22.93 28.19
C ILE A 10 5.79 23.08 29.61
N SER A 11 4.52 22.74 29.81
CA SER A 11 3.91 22.61 31.12
C SER A 11 4.42 21.35 31.85
N PRO A 12 4.24 21.27 33.18
CA PRO A 12 4.57 20.07 33.94
C PRO A 12 3.86 18.81 33.43
N GLU A 13 2.59 18.93 33.01
CA GLU A 13 1.81 17.80 32.49
C GLU A 13 2.39 17.27 31.17
N GLU A 14 2.75 18.18 30.26
CA GLU A 14 3.41 17.83 29.00
C GLU A 14 4.77 17.16 29.25
N GLN A 15 5.53 17.66 30.23
CA GLN A 15 6.81 17.06 30.62
C GLN A 15 6.63 15.60 31.07
N GLU A 16 5.63 15.32 31.91
CA GLU A 16 5.35 13.96 32.36
C GLU A 16 4.83 13.05 31.24
N ARG A 17 4.01 13.58 30.31
CA ARG A 17 3.61 12.85 29.10
C ARG A 17 4.81 12.49 28.22
N LEU A 18 5.73 13.42 27.99
CA LEU A 18 6.92 13.20 27.17
C LEU A 18 7.87 12.18 27.82
N LYS A 19 8.09 12.25 29.15
CA LYS A 19 8.86 11.24 29.88
C LYS A 19 8.25 9.84 29.77
N ARG A 20 6.93 9.72 29.96
CA ARG A 20 6.21 8.44 29.81
C ARG A 20 6.38 7.85 28.41
N ASN A 21 6.22 8.68 27.37
CA ASN A 21 6.35 8.23 25.98
C ASN A 21 7.79 7.90 25.57
N ALA A 22 8.78 8.59 26.14
CA ALA A 22 10.19 8.25 25.93
C ALA A 22 10.56 6.89 26.57
N GLY A 23 9.88 6.53 27.66
CA GLY A 23 10.09 5.28 28.40
C GLY A 23 11.52 5.21 28.96
N PRO A 24 12.27 4.12 28.75
CA PRO A 24 13.64 3.99 29.24
C PRO A 24 14.67 4.81 28.43
N ARG A 25 14.24 5.47 27.34
CA ARG A 25 15.15 6.21 26.45
C ARG A 25 15.43 7.60 27.01
N ARG A 26 16.61 8.13 26.72
CA ARG A 26 16.91 9.55 26.98
C ARG A 26 15.92 10.43 26.22
N LEU A 27 15.25 11.33 26.94
CA LEU A 27 14.20 12.18 26.40
C LEU A 27 14.65 12.98 25.16
N SER A 28 15.86 13.53 25.18
CA SER A 28 16.44 14.28 24.05
C SER A 28 16.64 13.44 22.79
N VAL A 29 16.99 12.16 22.93
CA VAL A 29 17.15 11.22 21.81
C VAL A 29 15.80 10.86 21.21
N TRP A 30 14.80 10.63 22.08
CA TRP A 30 13.45 10.31 21.65
C TRP A 30 12.77 11.51 20.97
N CYS A 31 12.81 12.70 21.58
CA CYS A 31 12.24 13.92 20.98
C CYS A 31 12.85 14.23 19.62
N ARG A 32 14.19 14.14 19.48
CA ARG A 32 14.85 14.37 18.20
C ARG A 32 14.36 13.38 17.13
N ARG A 33 14.20 12.10 17.49
CA ARG A 33 13.70 11.09 16.55
C ARG A 33 12.29 11.39 16.08
N VAL A 34 11.39 11.73 17.02
CA VAL A 34 10.00 12.07 16.68
C VAL A 34 9.95 13.31 15.79
N LEU A 35 10.62 14.40 16.17
CA LEU A 35 10.64 15.65 15.39
C LEU A 35 11.21 15.44 13.97
N LEU A 36 12.27 14.64 13.83
CA LEU A 36 12.84 14.33 12.51
C LEU A 36 11.98 13.34 11.71
N ASN A 37 11.28 12.41 12.37
CA ASN A 37 10.34 11.51 11.70
C ASN A 37 9.10 12.26 11.19
N GLU A 38 8.57 13.22 11.96
CA GLU A 38 7.49 14.09 11.49
C GLU A 38 7.92 14.89 10.26
N LEU A 39 9.13 15.47 10.28
CA LEU A 39 9.71 16.15 9.12
C LEU A 39 9.92 15.23 7.91
N ALA A 40 10.21 13.95 8.16
CA ALA A 40 10.35 12.93 7.11
C ALA A 40 9.00 12.36 6.63
N GLY A 41 7.87 12.98 7.01
CA GLY A 41 6.54 12.56 6.57
C GLY A 41 5.90 11.52 7.48
N GLY A 42 6.02 11.64 8.80
CA GLY A 42 5.46 10.68 9.77
C GLY A 42 3.97 10.34 9.57
N ILE A 43 3.18 11.28 9.03
CA ILE A 43 1.77 11.09 8.64
C ILE A 43 1.61 10.30 7.32
N SER A 44 2.60 10.37 6.42
CA SER A 44 2.65 9.66 5.14
C SER A 44 2.68 8.15 5.34
N ILE A 45 3.42 7.64 6.34
CA ILE A 45 3.51 6.19 6.59
C ILE A 45 2.15 5.59 6.96
N ALA A 46 1.34 6.29 7.77
CA ALA A 46 0.01 5.82 8.13
C ALA A 46 -0.95 5.80 6.92
N GLN A 47 -0.82 6.79 6.03
CA GLN A 47 -1.59 6.85 4.79
C GLN A 47 -1.15 5.77 3.78
N GLU A 48 0.14 5.54 3.64
CA GLU A 48 0.71 4.46 2.82
C GLU A 48 0.31 3.08 3.33
N LEU A 49 0.35 2.85 4.66
CA LEU A 49 -0.13 1.61 5.26
C LEU A 49 -1.64 1.41 5.06
N LEU A 50 -2.42 2.49 5.11
CA LEU A 50 -3.85 2.43 4.81
C LEU A 50 -4.11 2.05 3.34
N ALA A 51 -3.38 2.65 2.41
CA ALA A 51 -3.45 2.32 0.98
C ALA A 51 -3.06 0.86 0.72
N LEU A 52 -1.95 0.40 1.31
CA LEU A 52 -1.49 -0.98 1.18
C LEU A 52 -2.51 -1.98 1.75
N ARG A 53 -3.17 -1.64 2.87
CA ARG A 53 -4.27 -2.47 3.42
C ARG A 53 -5.47 -2.54 2.47
N GLN A 54 -5.80 -1.45 1.78
CA GLN A 54 -6.88 -1.43 0.80
C GLN A 54 -6.54 -2.29 -0.42
N GLU A 55 -5.31 -2.21 -0.92
CA GLU A 55 -4.81 -3.06 -2.01
C GLU A 55 -4.86 -4.55 -1.65
N LEU A 56 -4.39 -4.91 -0.45
CA LEU A 56 -4.46 -6.30 0.03
C LEU A 56 -5.91 -6.81 0.14
N SER A 57 -6.83 -5.94 0.56
CA SER A 57 -8.26 -6.28 0.61
C SER A 57 -8.85 -6.50 -0.78
N ALA A 58 -8.45 -5.68 -1.77
CA ALA A 58 -8.86 -5.87 -3.17
C ALA A 58 -8.30 -7.19 -3.73
N ILE A 59 -7.04 -7.53 -3.45
CA ILE A 59 -6.43 -8.82 -3.82
C ILE A 59 -7.21 -9.98 -3.17
N GLY A 60 -7.50 -9.90 -1.87
CA GLY A 60 -8.26 -10.91 -1.16
C GLY A 60 -9.66 -11.11 -1.73
N ASN A 61 -10.35 -10.03 -2.10
CA ASN A 61 -11.65 -10.09 -2.77
C ASN A 61 -11.56 -10.79 -4.13
N ASN A 62 -10.53 -10.48 -4.94
CA ASN A 62 -10.32 -11.13 -6.23
C ASN A 62 -10.04 -12.63 -6.07
N LEU A 63 -9.19 -12.99 -5.11
CA LEU A 63 -8.92 -14.40 -4.78
C LEU A 63 -10.19 -15.13 -4.34
N ASN A 64 -11.02 -14.48 -3.52
CA ASN A 64 -12.27 -15.07 -3.06
C ASN A 64 -13.29 -15.25 -4.20
N GLN A 65 -13.31 -14.34 -5.17
CA GLN A 65 -14.12 -14.50 -6.39
C GLN A 65 -13.65 -15.69 -7.22
N ILE A 66 -12.33 -15.84 -7.43
CA ILE A 66 -11.76 -16.98 -8.15
C ILE A 66 -12.08 -18.29 -7.43
N ALA A 67 -11.88 -18.34 -6.12
CA ALA A 67 -12.20 -19.49 -5.29
C ALA A 67 -13.69 -19.85 -5.36
N ARG A 68 -14.58 -18.86 -5.33
CA ARG A 68 -16.02 -19.08 -5.51
C ARG A 68 -16.34 -19.66 -6.89
N ARG A 69 -15.79 -19.12 -7.97
CA ARG A 69 -16.00 -19.64 -9.34
C ARG A 69 -15.53 -21.09 -9.48
N LEU A 70 -14.38 -21.42 -8.90
CA LEU A 70 -13.88 -22.79 -8.84
C LEU A 70 -14.80 -23.70 -8.01
N ASN A 71 -15.23 -23.24 -6.83
CA ASN A 71 -16.08 -24.01 -5.93
C ASN A 71 -17.52 -24.20 -6.45
N THR A 72 -18.04 -23.28 -7.26
CA THR A 72 -19.33 -23.43 -7.94
C THR A 72 -19.25 -24.36 -9.16
N GLY A 73 -18.07 -24.93 -9.44
CA GLY A 73 -17.87 -25.77 -10.62
C GLY A 73 -18.06 -24.99 -11.92
N GLU A 74 -17.89 -23.66 -11.89
CA GLU A 74 -17.96 -22.81 -13.07
C GLU A 74 -16.70 -23.10 -13.90
N GLN A 75 -16.75 -24.21 -14.64
CA GLN A 75 -15.88 -24.40 -15.79
C GLN A 75 -16.30 -23.30 -16.76
N VAL A 76 -15.57 -22.19 -16.76
CA VAL A 76 -15.55 -21.34 -17.95
C VAL A 76 -15.20 -22.31 -19.06
N GLU A 77 -16.14 -22.51 -19.97
CA GLU A 77 -16.00 -23.42 -21.09
C GLU A 77 -15.02 -22.77 -22.07
N ILE A 78 -13.74 -22.75 -21.69
CA ILE A 78 -12.66 -22.07 -22.42
C ILE A 78 -12.63 -22.60 -23.84
N ALA A 79 -12.91 -23.90 -24.00
CA ALA A 79 -13.02 -24.58 -25.29
C ALA A 79 -14.05 -23.93 -26.24
N SER A 80 -15.21 -23.47 -25.75
CA SER A 80 -16.23 -22.84 -26.60
C SER A 80 -15.87 -21.40 -27.00
N LYS A 81 -14.85 -20.80 -26.36
CA LYS A 81 -14.33 -19.46 -26.68
C LYS A 81 -13.07 -19.46 -27.56
N ILE A 82 -12.44 -20.62 -27.78
CA ILE A 82 -11.29 -20.74 -28.70
C ILE A 82 -11.63 -20.33 -30.14
N PRO A 83 -12.79 -20.71 -30.72
CA PRO A 83 -13.16 -20.31 -32.08
C PRO A 83 -13.29 -18.79 -32.27
N GLU A 84 -13.81 -18.08 -31.26
CA GLU A 84 -13.90 -16.60 -31.28
C GLU A 84 -12.51 -15.95 -31.26
N LEU A 85 -11.55 -16.50 -30.50
CA LEU A 85 -10.17 -16.02 -30.47
C LEU A 85 -9.46 -16.23 -31.81
N ASP A 86 -9.69 -17.37 -32.46
CA ASP A 86 -9.14 -17.65 -33.78
C ASP A 86 -9.71 -16.71 -34.85
N ASP A 87 -11.00 -16.39 -34.80
CA ASP A 87 -11.60 -15.42 -35.73
C ASP A 87 -11.05 -13.99 -35.52
N ILE A 88 -10.88 -13.57 -34.26
CA ILE A 88 -10.24 -12.29 -33.93
C ILE A 88 -8.81 -12.25 -34.48
N LYS A 89 -8.04 -13.32 -34.28
CA LYS A 89 -6.66 -13.44 -34.78
C LYS A 89 -6.61 -13.40 -36.31
N ALA A 90 -7.55 -14.08 -36.99
CA ALA A 90 -7.67 -14.05 -38.44
C ALA A 90 -8.06 -12.67 -38.98
N ARG A 91 -8.92 -11.93 -38.28
CA ARG A 91 -9.29 -10.54 -38.62
C ARG A 91 -8.11 -9.60 -38.48
N ILE A 92 -7.33 -9.69 -37.40
CA ILE A 92 -6.11 -8.90 -37.20
C ILE A 92 -5.12 -9.17 -38.33
N ASN A 93 -4.85 -10.45 -38.65
CA ASN A 93 -3.93 -10.80 -39.72
C ASN A 93 -4.39 -10.31 -41.11
N ARG A 94 -5.69 -10.33 -41.38
CA ARG A 94 -6.26 -9.75 -42.62
C ARG A 94 -6.09 -8.23 -42.67
N ALA A 95 -6.30 -7.54 -41.54
CA ALA A 95 -6.11 -6.09 -41.46
C ALA A 95 -4.64 -5.71 -41.65
N LEU A 96 -3.72 -6.40 -40.97
CA LEU A 96 -2.28 -6.17 -41.09
C LEU A 96 -1.76 -6.44 -42.52
N ARG A 97 -2.31 -7.43 -43.22
CA ARG A 97 -1.98 -7.69 -44.64
C ARG A 97 -2.43 -6.58 -45.59
N ARG A 98 -3.44 -5.80 -45.25
CA ARG A 98 -3.92 -4.66 -46.07
C ARG A 98 -3.11 -3.38 -45.87
N VAL A 99 -2.34 -3.31 -44.77
CA VAL A 99 -1.52 -2.16 -44.40
C VAL A 99 -0.05 -2.34 -44.81
N ARG A 100 0.32 -3.54 -45.29
CA ARG A 100 1.66 -3.86 -45.79
C ARG A 100 1.72 -3.79 -47.32
#